data_AF-B4LPM0-F1
#
_entry.id   AF-B4LPM0-F1
#
_cell.length_a   1.000
_cell.length_b   1.000
_cell.length_c   1.000
_cell.angle_alpha   90.00
_cell.angle_beta   90.00
_cell.angle_gamma   90.00
#
_symmetry.space_group_name_H-M   'P 1'
#
loop_
_entity.id
_entity.type
_entity.pdbx_description
1 polymer ?
#
loop_
_entity_poly.entity_id
_entity_poly.type
_entity_poly.pdbx_seq_one_letter_code
_entity_poly.pdbx_strand_id
1 'polypeptide(L)'
;MAPNFLTLIAKRDFTTVASGSSVVNNLLKPIGFELKTAQALITKTRQKRMRELYEREFIQERLEVKQLNRNMNAKKYRYRCTPLGMVLILP
;
A
#
# COMPACT_ATOMS: atom_id res chain seq x y z
N MET A 1 -10.40 -14.13 -11.96
CA MET A 1 -9.03 -13.79 -11.49
C MET A 1 -8.05 -14.48 -12.42
N ALA A 2 -7.20 -13.72 -13.13
CA ALA A 2 -6.21 -14.31 -14.02
C ALA A 2 -5.13 -15.05 -13.21
N PRO A 3 -4.65 -16.22 -13.66
CA PRO A 3 -3.60 -16.93 -12.97
C PRO A 3 -2.33 -16.08 -12.97
N ASN A 4 -1.76 -15.84 -11.78
CA ASN A 4 -0.52 -15.09 -11.65
C ASN A 4 0.64 -15.97 -12.15
N PHE A 5 0.97 -15.87 -13.44
CA PHE A 5 1.99 -16.70 -14.10
C PHE A 5 3.35 -16.68 -13.39
N LEU A 6 3.70 -15.59 -12.69
CA LEU A 6 4.92 -15.52 -11.88
C LEU A 6 4.91 -16.52 -10.72
N THR A 7 3.76 -16.78 -10.11
CA THR A 7 3.63 -17.78 -9.04
C THR A 7 3.75 -19.21 -9.54
N LEU A 8 3.32 -19.48 -10.77
CA LEU A 8 3.48 -20.79 -11.41
C LEU A 8 4.94 -21.08 -11.76
N ILE A 9 5.67 -20.06 -12.20
CA ILE A 9 7.11 -20.20 -12.51
C ILE A 9 7.94 -20.28 -11.22
N ALA A 10 7.59 -19.52 -10.18
CA ALA A 10 8.26 -19.58 -8.88
C ALA A 10 8.06 -20.90 -8.13
N LYS A 11 6.90 -21.57 -8.32
CA LYS A 11 6.59 -22.89 -7.77
C LYS A 11 7.10 -24.04 -8.64
N ARG A 12 7.70 -23.77 -9.79
CA ARG A 12 8.27 -24.82 -10.64
C ARG A 12 9.56 -25.30 -9.99
N ASP A 13 9.55 -26.52 -9.47
CA ASP A 13 10.75 -27.18 -8.95
C ASP A 13 11.70 -27.49 -10.12
N PHE A 14 12.63 -26.58 -10.38
CA PHE A 14 13.70 -26.80 -11.35
C PHE A 14 14.70 -27.90 -10.92
N THR A 15 14.56 -28.40 -9.69
CA THR A 15 15.28 -29.57 -9.17
C THR A 15 14.66 -30.90 -9.59
N THR A 16 13.37 -30.92 -9.98
CA THR A 16 12.64 -32.15 -10.34
C THR A 16 12.47 -32.34 -11.85
N VAL A 17 12.79 -31.33 -12.66
CA VAL A 17 12.93 -31.50 -14.11
C VAL A 17 14.28 -32.18 -14.38
N ALA A 18 14.33 -33.48 -14.11
CA ALA A 18 15.40 -34.35 -14.57
C ALA A 18 15.31 -34.48 -16.09
N SER A 19 15.70 -33.44 -16.83
CA SER A 19 16.26 -33.67 -18.15
C SER A 19 17.56 -34.43 -17.90
N GLY A 20 17.72 -35.62 -18.47
CA GLY A 20 18.95 -36.41 -18.37
C GLY A 20 20.22 -35.72 -18.90
N SER A 21 20.12 -34.45 -19.34
CA SER A 21 21.22 -33.63 -19.83
C SER A 21 21.69 -32.63 -18.77
N SER A 22 22.94 -32.81 -18.32
CA SER A 22 23.70 -31.89 -17.44
C SER A 22 23.68 -30.43 -17.95
N VAL A 23 23.69 -30.25 -19.28
CA VAL A 23 23.73 -28.93 -19.92
C VAL A 23 22.44 -28.13 -19.65
N VAL A 24 21.29 -28.78 -19.74
CA VAL A 24 19.99 -28.12 -19.51
C VAL A 24 19.83 -27.71 -18.04
N ASN A 25 20.29 -28.55 -17.11
CA ASN A 25 20.26 -28.24 -15.68
C ASN A 25 21.21 -27.09 -15.32
N ASN A 26 22.37 -26.99 -15.98
CA ASN A 26 23.31 -25.89 -15.81
C ASN A 26 22.75 -24.55 -16.34
N LEU A 27 21.94 -24.59 -17.39
CA LEU A 27 21.31 -23.39 -17.96
C LEU A 27 20.08 -22.92 -17.15
N LEU A 28 19.29 -23.85 -16.61
CA LEU A 28 18.06 -23.51 -15.87
C LEU A 28 18.30 -23.05 -14.43
N LYS A 29 19.38 -23.50 -13.78
CA LYS A 29 19.71 -23.13 -12.39
C LYS A 29 19.89 -21.61 -12.20
N PRO A 30 20.68 -20.89 -13.03
CA PRO A 30 20.81 -19.44 -12.94
C PRO A 30 19.48 -18.71 -13.14
N ILE A 31 18.68 -19.15 -14.13
CA ILE A 31 17.36 -18.54 -14.44
C ILE A 31 16.42 -18.66 -13.24
N GLY A 32 16.40 -19.82 -12.57
CA GLY A 32 15.58 -20.01 -11.36
C GLY A 32 16.01 -19.10 -10.21
N PHE A 33 17.32 -18.85 -10.05
CA PHE A 33 17.85 -17.93 -9.05
C PHE A 33 17.49 -16.47 -9.37
N GLU A 34 17.73 -16.03 -10.61
CA GLU A 34 17.39 -14.69 -11.11
C GLU A 34 15.89 -14.40 -10.99
N LEU A 35 15.05 -15.39 -11.25
CA LEU A 35 13.60 -15.22 -11.14
C LEU A 35 13.16 -15.05 -9.68
N LYS A 36 13.72 -15.83 -8.75
CA LYS A 36 13.45 -15.68 -7.31
C LYS A 36 13.91 -14.33 -6.78
N THR A 37 15.10 -13.87 -7.19
CA THR A 37 15.61 -12.57 -6.78
C THR A 37 14.79 -11.42 -7.38
N ALA A 38 14.39 -11.51 -8.65
CA ALA A 38 13.50 -10.55 -9.29
C ALA A 38 12.14 -10.48 -8.56
N GLN A 39 11.55 -11.63 -8.20
CA GLN A 39 10.29 -11.67 -7.46
C GLN A 39 10.41 -11.03 -6.08
N ALA A 40 11.50 -11.29 -5.35
CA ALA A 40 11.77 -10.68 -4.06
C ALA A 40 11.91 -9.15 -4.19
N LEU A 41 12.62 -8.69 -5.21
CA LEU A 41 12.80 -7.26 -5.50
C LEU A 41 11.47 -6.58 -5.86
N ILE A 42 10.65 -7.19 -6.72
CA ILE A 42 9.31 -6.69 -7.05
C ILE A 42 8.45 -6.56 -5.79
N THR A 43 8.46 -7.58 -4.93
CA THR A 43 7.68 -7.60 -3.69
C THR A 43 8.12 -6.48 -2.75
N LYS A 44 9.43 -6.33 -2.54
CA LYS A 44 10.00 -5.28 -1.68
C LYS A 44 9.68 -3.88 -2.21
N THR A 45 9.82 -3.67 -3.52
CA THR A 45 9.50 -2.38 -4.17
C THR A 45 8.01 -2.06 -4.04
N ARG A 46 7.13 -3.06 -4.21
CA ARG A 46 5.68 -2.88 -4.03
C ARG A 46 5.34 -2.49 -2.60
N GLN A 47 5.91 -3.16 -1.61
CA GLN A 47 5.70 -2.84 -0.19
C GLN A 47 6.18 -1.42 0.14
N LYS A 48 7.36 -1.03 -0.37
CA LYS A 48 7.89 0.32 -0.20
C LYS A 48 6.94 1.37 -0.78
N ARG A 49 6.49 1.18 -2.03
CA ARG A 49 5.57 2.09 -2.69
C ARG A 49 4.23 2.20 -1.97
N MET A 50 3.69 1.08 -1.48
CA MET A 50 2.46 1.10 -0.67
C MET A 50 2.65 1.94 0.60
N ARG A 51 3.76 1.76 1.32
CA ARG A 51 4.05 2.55 2.52
C ARG A 51 4.12 4.04 2.21
N GLU A 52 4.83 4.43 1.16
CA GLU A 52 4.93 5.84 0.74
C GLU A 52 3.57 6.44 0.40
N LEU A 53 2.66 5.67 -0.21
CA LEU A 53 1.30 6.13 -0.49
C LEU A 53 0.51 6.36 0.80
N TYR A 54 0.53 5.38 1.73
CA TYR A 54 -0.14 5.54 3.03
C TYR A 54 0.41 6.70 3.85
N GLU A 55 1.72 6.91 3.85
CA GLU A 55 2.33 8.05 4.55
C GLU A 55 1.85 9.39 3.98
N ARG A 56 1.69 9.49 2.65
CA ARG A 56 1.15 10.68 1.99
C ARG A 56 -0.32 10.90 2.32
N GLU A 57 -1.14 9.84 2.24
CA GLU A 57 -2.56 9.89 2.60
C GLU A 57 -2.75 10.32 4.06
N PHE A 58 -1.98 9.73 4.98
CA PHE A 58 -2.04 10.08 6.40
C PHE A 58 -1.68 11.56 6.66
N ILE A 59 -0.67 12.09 5.97
CA ILE A 59 -0.31 13.51 6.08
C ILE A 59 -1.47 14.38 5.58
N GLN A 60 -2.08 14.01 4.45
CA GLN A 60 -3.22 14.74 3.88
C GLN A 60 -4.43 14.72 4.83
N GLU A 61 -4.84 13.55 5.32
CA GLU A 61 -5.95 13.41 6.27
C GLU A 61 -5.72 14.25 7.54
N ARG A 62 -4.48 14.23 8.07
CA ARG A 62 -4.13 15.03 9.25
C ARG A 62 -4.27 16.52 8.99
N LEU A 63 -3.92 17.00 7.79
CA LEU A 63 -4.09 18.39 7.40
C LEU A 63 -5.58 18.76 7.27
N GLU A 64 -6.37 17.88 6.66
CA GLU A 64 -7.82 18.05 6.52
C GLU A 64 -8.52 18.11 7.89
N VAL A 65 -8.19 17.20 8.81
CA VAL A 65 -8.71 17.21 10.19
C VAL A 65 -8.31 18.49 10.92
N LYS A 66 -7.06 18.96 10.74
CA LYS A 66 -6.60 20.22 11.33
C LYS A 66 -7.38 21.42 10.78
N GLN A 67 -7.68 21.42 9.48
CA GLN A 67 -8.48 22.45 8.84
C GLN A 67 -9.94 22.41 9.31
N LEU A 68 -10.55 21.22 9.41
CA LEU A 68 -11.89 21.04 9.97
C LEU A 68 -11.96 21.52 11.42
N ASN A 69 -10.99 21.16 12.27
CA ASN A 69 -10.93 21.65 13.65
C ASN A 69 -10.79 23.18 13.73
N ARG A 70 -9.98 23.78 12.85
CA ARG A 70 -9.91 25.25 12.75
C ARG A 70 -11.24 25.84 12.33
N ASN A 71 -11.93 25.25 11.36
CA ASN A 71 -13.24 25.72 10.90
C ASN A 71 -14.32 25.57 11.99
N MET A 72 -14.30 24.48 12.76
CA MET A 72 -15.20 24.28 13.90
C MET A 72 -14.91 25.27 15.04
N ASN A 73 -13.64 25.53 15.32
CA ASN A 73 -13.23 26.54 16.31
C ASN A 73 -13.50 27.97 15.82
N ALA A 74 -13.42 28.25 14.52
CA ALA A 74 -13.83 29.51 13.92
C ALA A 74 -15.36 29.66 13.93
N LYS A 75 -16.12 28.58 13.74
CA LYS A 75 -17.58 28.54 13.93
C LYS A 75 -18.01 28.52 15.40
N LYS A 76 -17.06 28.45 16.34
CA LYS A 76 -17.28 28.63 17.78
C LYS A 76 -17.59 30.09 18.13
N TYR A 77 -18.22 30.83 17.23
CA TYR A 77 -18.99 32.00 17.60
C TYR A 77 -20.27 31.51 18.24
N ARG A 78 -20.31 31.59 19.58
CA ARG A 78 -21.36 32.35 20.25
C ARG A 78 -22.79 31.95 19.88
N TYR A 79 -23.18 30.68 20.02
CA TYR A 79 -24.61 30.35 20.08
C TYR A 79 -24.91 29.67 21.41
N ARG A 80 -25.94 30.14 22.10
CA ARG A 80 -26.46 29.48 23.30
C ARG A 80 -27.71 28.70 22.90
N CYS A 81 -27.77 27.42 23.28
CA CYS A 81 -29.00 26.64 23.18
C CYS A 81 -29.98 27.15 24.24
N THR A 82 -31.15 27.63 23.81
CA THR A 82 -32.28 27.96 24.67
C THR A 82 -33.48 27.09 24.27
N PRO A 83 -34.49 26.90 25.13
CA PRO A 83 -35.68 26.11 24.79
C PRO A 83 -36.48 26.64 23.58
N LEU A 84 -36.16 27.83 23.07
CA LEU A 84 -36.75 28.44 21.87
C LEU A 84 -35.86 28.33 20.61
N GLY A 85 -34.66 27.77 20.73
CA GLY A 85 -33.72 27.58 19.61
C GLY A 85 -32.28 28.06 19.89
N MET A 86 -31.48 28.10 18.82
CA MET A 86 -30.08 28.56 18.82
C MET A 86 -30.01 30.08 18.68
N VAL A 87 -29.46 30.78 19.68
CA VAL A 87 -29.39 32.26 19.70
C VAL A 87 -27.95 32.73 19.65
N LEU A 88 -27.66 33.69 18.75
CA LEU A 88 -26.35 34.31 18.54
C LEU A 88 -25.99 35.22 19.73
N ILE A 89 -24.84 34.99 20.36
CA ILE A 89 -24.29 35.82 21.44
C ILE A 89 -23.52 36.96 20.75
N LEU A 90 -24.04 38.17 20.78
CA LEU A 90 -23.29 39.37 20.34
C LEU A 90 -22.34 39.83 21.46
N PRO A 91 -21.25 40.57 21.14
CA PRO A 91 -20.26 40.97 22.15
C PRO A 91 -20.85 41.92 23.18
#